data_AF-A0A9R1N3Z6-F1
#
_entry.id   AF-A0A9R1N3Z6-F1
#
_cell.length_a   1.000
_cell.length_b   1.000
_cell.length_c   1.000
_cell.angle_alpha   90.00
_cell.angle_beta   90.00
_cell.angle_gamma   90.00
#
_symmetry.space_group_name_H-M   'P 1'
#
loop_
_entity.id
_entity.type
_entity.pdbx_description
1 polymer ?
#
loop_
_entity_poly.entity_id
_entity_poly.type
_entity_poly.pdbx_seq_one_letter_code
_entity_poly.pdbx_strand_id
1 'polypeptide(L)'
;MPQGGEVHPCVGFWMGYLRCMLRNRMSLYFVLAGVDHDGNADSPLAADEGGLVTELISCLEAVLEEQSAALAFPGLRHIFMLNNTSAILRRAVRSDLSMLLPPGWVLAREERMEGYIKAYLQVSWGTVVSRLDGKPRALNTLRRRNPLSAFYLALENACSMQRGWKVPSPALRAALRSTVSGNVVPAYRRYLNDHPEVEVPAGRTAEELENQLSKLFEG
;
A
#
# COMPACT_ATOMS: atom_id res chain seq x y z
N MET A 1 11.24 -13.61 -0.16
CA MET A 1 10.23 -12.56 -0.37
C MET A 1 9.00 -12.87 0.47
N PRO A 2 8.45 -11.89 1.21
CA PRO A 2 7.23 -12.09 1.95
C PRO A 2 6.06 -12.34 1.00
N GLN A 3 5.42 -13.50 1.11
CA GLN A 3 4.39 -13.93 0.15
C GLN A 3 3.02 -13.27 0.40
N GLY A 4 2.77 -12.83 1.63
CA GLY A 4 1.51 -12.18 2.03
C GLY A 4 1.54 -10.65 1.92
N GLY A 5 2.57 -10.04 1.34
CA GLY A 5 2.69 -8.57 1.28
C GLY A 5 3.07 -7.90 2.60
N GLU A 6 3.43 -8.68 3.63
CA GLU A 6 3.95 -8.18 4.90
C GLU A 6 5.27 -7.39 4.73
N VAL A 7 5.68 -6.69 5.79
CA VAL A 7 6.88 -5.83 5.77
C VAL A 7 8.12 -6.66 5.47
N HIS A 8 8.91 -6.23 4.48
CA HIS A 8 10.13 -6.90 4.09
C HIS A 8 11.18 -6.81 5.21
N PRO A 9 11.90 -7.91 5.56
CA PRO A 9 12.91 -7.91 6.61
C PRO A 9 14.01 -6.85 6.44
N CYS A 10 14.34 -6.49 5.20
CA CYS A 10 15.32 -5.44 4.89
C CYS A 10 14.93 -4.07 5.49
N VAL A 11 13.63 -3.77 5.63
CA VAL A 11 13.18 -2.51 6.25
C VAL A 11 13.62 -2.45 7.71
N GLY A 12 13.49 -3.54 8.45
CA GLY A 12 13.96 -3.61 9.83
C GLY A 12 15.47 -3.42 9.93
N PHE A 13 16.21 -4.12 9.06
CA PHE A 13 17.67 -4.07 9.00
C PHE A 13 18.18 -2.64 8.67
N TRP A 14 17.76 -2.07 7.54
CA TRP A 14 18.25 -0.77 7.07
C TRP A 14 17.81 0.38 7.97
N MET A 15 16.57 0.38 8.46
CA MET A 15 16.14 1.42 9.41
C MET A 15 16.85 1.30 10.76
N GLY A 16 17.25 0.09 11.17
CA GLY A 16 18.12 -0.11 12.33
C GLY A 16 19.52 0.47 12.09
N TYR A 17 20.09 0.22 10.92
CA TYR A 17 21.39 0.75 10.52
C TYR A 17 21.38 2.29 10.44
N LEU A 18 20.38 2.89 9.79
CA LEU A 18 20.19 4.35 9.71
C LEU A 18 20.10 4.99 11.11
N ARG A 19 19.40 4.34 12.04
CA ARG A 19 19.37 4.78 13.45
C ARG A 19 20.73 4.69 14.14
N CYS A 20 21.51 3.64 13.87
CA CYS A 20 22.87 3.52 14.41
C CYS A 20 23.79 4.60 13.82
N MET A 21 23.62 4.95 12.54
CA MET A 21 24.35 6.05 11.92
C MET A 21 24.06 7.38 12.63
N LEU A 22 22.79 7.70 12.91
CA LEU A 22 22.45 8.90 13.70
C LEU A 22 23.18 8.98 15.04
N ARG A 23 23.24 7.86 15.78
CA ARG A 23 23.90 7.80 17.08
C ARG A 23 25.40 8.08 17.01
N ASN A 24 26.00 7.80 15.86
CA ASN A 24 27.43 8.00 15.59
C ASN A 24 27.67 9.14 14.61
N ARG A 25 26.72 10.10 14.48
CA ARG A 25 26.79 11.19 13.49
C ARG A 25 28.09 11.98 13.54
N MET A 26 28.62 12.27 14.73
CA MET A 26 29.90 12.97 14.88
C MET A 26 31.06 12.20 14.25
N SER A 27 31.10 10.88 14.45
CA SER A 27 32.13 10.02 13.86
C SER A 27 31.96 9.90 12.34
N LEU A 28 30.71 9.82 11.85
CA LEU A 28 30.42 9.84 10.41
C LEU A 28 30.82 11.15 9.78
N TYR A 29 30.57 12.28 10.44
CA TYR A 29 31.01 13.60 10.01
C TYR A 29 32.53 13.62 9.85
N PHE A 30 33.31 13.13 10.83
CA PHE A 30 34.77 13.09 10.72
C PHE A 30 35.28 12.18 9.59
N VAL A 31 34.59 11.07 9.32
CA VAL A 31 34.94 10.14 8.22
C VAL A 31 34.58 10.72 6.86
N LEU A 32 33.41 11.34 6.74
CA LEU A 32 32.88 11.90 5.48
C LEU A 32 33.51 13.25 5.13
N ALA A 33 33.82 14.07 6.13
CA ALA A 33 34.46 15.36 5.93
C ALA A 33 35.87 15.21 5.38
N GLY A 34 36.49 14.02 5.51
CA GLY A 34 37.89 13.80 5.15
C GLY A 34 38.78 14.74 5.94
N VAL A 35 39.45 14.26 6.98
CA VAL A 35 40.54 15.06 7.57
C VAL A 35 41.69 15.09 6.56
N ASP A 36 41.54 15.87 5.49
CA ASP A 36 42.66 16.37 4.72
C ASP A 36 43.39 17.33 5.66
N HIS A 37 44.60 16.93 6.04
CA HIS A 37 45.44 17.65 6.99
C HIS A 37 45.98 18.98 6.43
N ASP A 38 45.55 19.39 5.23
CA ASP A 38 46.02 20.59 4.54
C ASP A 38 44.90 21.63 4.48
N GLY A 39 45.12 22.74 5.21
CA GLY A 39 44.13 23.75 5.53
C GLY A 39 43.68 24.63 4.36
N ASN A 40 43.02 24.05 3.36
CA ASN A 40 42.32 24.81 2.33
C ASN A 40 40.81 24.78 2.62
N ALA A 41 40.31 25.88 3.20
CA ALA A 41 38.93 26.05 3.65
C ALA A 41 37.93 26.31 2.50
N ASP A 42 38.09 25.61 1.37
CA ASP A 42 37.17 25.65 0.22
C ASP A 42 36.85 24.22 -0.23
N SER A 43 36.13 23.47 0.60
CA SER A 43 35.45 22.24 0.18
C SER A 43 33.94 22.42 0.38
N PRO A 44 33.13 22.51 -0.69
CA PRO A 44 31.67 22.71 -0.59
C PRO A 44 30.89 21.50 -0.06
N LEU A 45 31.59 20.42 0.31
CA LEU A 45 30.98 19.21 0.83
C LEU A 45 30.94 19.28 2.35
N ALA A 46 30.22 20.27 2.89
CA ALA A 46 29.58 20.05 4.18
C ALA A 46 28.66 18.84 3.95
N ALA A 47 29.10 17.66 4.38
CA ALA A 47 28.38 16.42 4.18
C ALA A 47 26.94 16.63 4.69
N ASP A 48 25.99 16.79 3.77
CA ASP A 48 24.60 16.95 4.11
C ASP A 48 24.11 15.60 4.63
N GLU A 49 24.28 15.40 5.94
CA GLU A 49 23.85 14.20 6.65
C GLU A 49 22.37 13.92 6.39
N GLY A 50 21.57 14.97 6.20
CA GLY A 50 20.17 14.89 5.82
C GLY A 50 19.96 14.39 4.40
N GLY A 51 20.77 14.87 3.47
CA GLY A 51 20.87 14.38 2.10
C GLY A 51 21.17 12.88 2.06
N LEU A 52 22.23 12.45 2.76
CA LEU A 52 22.65 11.03 2.77
C LEU A 52 21.56 10.10 3.35
N VAL A 53 20.94 10.47 4.48
CA VAL A 53 19.86 9.66 5.07
C VAL A 53 18.65 9.60 4.14
N THR A 54 18.31 10.72 3.49
CA THR A 54 17.20 10.78 2.54
C THR A 54 17.46 9.92 1.30
N GLU A 55 18.68 9.94 0.78
CA GLU A 55 19.12 9.10 -0.35
C GLU A 55 19.06 7.61 0.02
N LEU A 56 19.60 7.22 1.18
CA LEU A 56 19.59 5.82 1.61
C LEU A 56 18.17 5.28 1.81
N ILE A 57 17.26 6.09 2.34
CA ILE A 57 15.84 5.71 2.43
C ILE A 57 15.22 5.60 1.03
N SER A 58 15.57 6.49 0.10
CA SER A 58 15.06 6.43 -1.28
C SER A 58 15.58 5.19 -2.02
N CYS A 59 16.84 4.79 -1.79
CA CYS A 59 17.40 3.53 -2.29
C CYS A 59 16.67 2.33 -1.72
N LEU A 60 16.36 2.33 -0.41
CA LEU A 60 15.55 1.29 0.21
C LEU A 60 14.15 1.19 -0.44
N GLU A 61 13.49 2.33 -0.65
CA GLU A 61 12.19 2.39 -1.34
C GLU A 61 12.28 1.84 -2.78
N ALA A 62 13.34 2.15 -3.53
CA ALA A 62 13.56 1.64 -4.88
C ALA A 62 13.77 0.12 -4.91
N VAL A 63 14.57 -0.42 -3.98
CA VAL A 63 14.76 -1.88 -3.84
C VAL A 63 13.43 -2.56 -3.52
N LEU A 64 12.59 -1.96 -2.69
CA LEU A 64 11.27 -2.50 -2.38
C LEU A 64 10.35 -2.48 -3.61
N GLU A 65 10.39 -1.42 -4.42
CA GLU A 65 9.62 -1.34 -5.66
C GLU A 65 10.02 -2.46 -6.63
N GLU A 66 11.32 -2.69 -6.81
CA GLU A 66 11.86 -3.79 -7.63
C GLU A 66 11.39 -5.16 -7.10
N GLN A 67 11.46 -5.37 -5.78
CA GLN A 67 10.98 -6.62 -5.16
C GLN A 67 9.47 -6.79 -5.32
N SER A 68 8.71 -5.70 -5.30
CA SER A 68 7.26 -5.73 -5.49
C SER A 68 6.88 -6.27 -6.88
N ALA A 69 7.71 -6.03 -7.90
CA ALA A 69 7.46 -6.50 -9.25
C ALA A 69 7.43 -8.04 -9.36
N ALA A 70 8.11 -8.75 -8.45
CA ALA A 70 8.10 -10.22 -8.40
C ALA A 70 6.79 -10.79 -7.81
N LEU A 71 5.95 -9.97 -7.18
CA LEU A 71 4.68 -10.45 -6.61
C LEU A 71 3.68 -10.73 -7.73
N ALA A 72 3.01 -11.89 -7.62
CA ALA A 72 2.12 -12.42 -8.65
C ALA A 72 0.89 -11.55 -8.91
N PHE A 73 0.40 -10.84 -7.89
CA PHE A 73 -0.85 -10.08 -7.99
C PHE A 73 -0.58 -8.57 -7.94
N PRO A 74 -1.02 -7.80 -8.95
CA PRO A 74 -0.85 -6.35 -8.97
C PRO A 74 -1.38 -5.63 -7.72
N GLY A 75 -2.56 -6.03 -7.21
CA GLY A 75 -3.11 -5.47 -5.96
C GLY A 75 -2.23 -5.74 -4.73
N LEU A 76 -1.56 -6.91 -4.71
CA LEU A 76 -0.64 -7.27 -3.63
C LEU A 76 0.62 -6.42 -3.66
N ARG A 77 1.08 -5.97 -4.84
CA ARG A 77 2.21 -5.04 -4.98
C ARG A 77 1.95 -3.73 -4.25
N HIS A 78 0.76 -3.17 -4.45
CA HIS A 78 0.37 -1.94 -3.78
C HIS A 78 0.24 -2.10 -2.26
N ILE A 79 -0.29 -3.24 -1.78
CA ILE A 79 -0.33 -3.52 -0.34
C ILE A 79 1.06 -3.72 0.25
N PHE A 80 1.95 -4.41 -0.46
CA PHE A 80 3.34 -4.54 -0.07
C PHE A 80 4.01 -3.16 0.04
N MET A 81 3.87 -2.30 -0.97
CA MET A 81 4.44 -0.95 -0.93
C MET A 81 3.83 -0.09 0.19
N LEU A 82 2.52 -0.19 0.43
CA LEU A 82 1.84 0.47 1.53
C LEU A 82 2.40 0.04 2.90
N ASN A 83 2.52 -1.27 3.13
CA ASN A 83 3.03 -1.83 4.37
C ASN A 83 4.47 -1.38 4.65
N ASN A 84 5.34 -1.44 3.64
CA ASN A 84 6.74 -1.08 3.78
C ASN A 84 6.94 0.43 3.95
N THR A 85 6.23 1.27 3.16
CA THR A 85 6.29 2.74 3.30
C THR A 85 5.84 3.17 4.69
N SER A 86 4.73 2.60 5.17
CA SER A 86 4.24 2.87 6.53
C SER A 86 5.21 2.40 7.62
N ALA A 87 5.91 1.29 7.38
CA ALA A 87 6.91 0.75 8.29
C ALA A 87 8.20 1.60 8.34
N ILE A 88 8.62 2.18 7.21
CA ILE A 88 9.72 3.15 7.10
C ILE A 88 9.33 4.44 7.81
N LEU A 89 8.18 5.02 7.46
CA LEU A 89 7.66 6.26 8.06
C LEU A 89 7.59 6.16 9.60
N ARG A 90 6.94 5.11 10.13
CA ARG A 90 6.85 4.90 11.59
C ARG A 90 8.23 4.76 12.25
N ARG A 91 9.18 4.11 11.59
CA ARG A 91 10.53 3.93 12.14
C ARG A 91 11.33 5.23 12.11
N ALA A 92 11.21 6.01 11.04
CA ALA A 92 11.85 7.31 10.90
C ALA A 92 11.38 8.26 12.01
N VAL A 93 10.06 8.41 12.17
CA VAL A 93 9.46 9.29 13.19
C VAL A 93 9.80 8.84 14.61
N ARG A 94 9.89 7.54 14.89
CA ARG A 94 10.21 7.02 16.24
C ARG A 94 11.68 7.12 16.64
N SER A 95 12.59 7.40 15.71
CA SER A 95 14.03 7.34 15.96
C SER A 95 14.76 8.65 15.72
N ASP A 96 14.03 9.77 15.76
CA ASP A 96 14.51 11.13 15.50
C ASP A 96 15.18 11.32 14.13
N LEU A 97 15.14 10.30 13.25
CA LEU A 97 15.56 10.39 11.84
C LEU A 97 14.82 11.51 11.13
N SER A 98 13.58 11.81 11.53
CA SER A 98 12.80 12.93 10.99
C SER A 98 13.50 14.29 11.10
N MET A 99 14.44 14.48 12.04
CA MET A 99 15.22 15.72 12.15
C MET A 99 16.23 15.91 11.01
N LEU A 100 16.66 14.82 10.37
CA LEU A 100 17.57 14.86 9.23
C LEU A 100 16.82 14.82 7.88
N LEU A 101 15.51 14.64 7.89
CA LEU A 101 14.74 14.54 6.66
C LEU A 101 14.26 15.92 6.21
N PRO A 102 14.17 16.17 4.90
CA PRO A 102 13.74 17.46 4.39
C PRO A 102 12.30 17.79 4.84
N PRO A 103 11.95 19.09 4.94
CA PRO A 103 10.58 19.51 5.17
C PRO A 103 9.62 18.86 4.16
N GLY A 104 8.45 18.42 4.63
CA GLY A 104 7.45 17.75 3.78
C GLY A 104 7.73 16.27 3.47
N TRP A 105 8.85 15.70 3.94
CA TRP A 105 9.17 14.29 3.73
C TRP A 105 8.07 13.34 4.21
N VAL A 106 7.49 13.61 5.39
CA VAL A 106 6.37 12.84 5.96
C VAL A 106 5.14 12.91 5.07
N LEU A 107 4.72 14.13 4.70
CA LEU A 107 3.55 14.36 3.87
C LEU A 107 3.68 13.64 2.52
N ALA A 108 4.85 13.71 1.87
CA ALA A 108 5.09 13.02 0.61
C ALA A 108 4.92 11.49 0.73
N ARG A 109 5.26 10.88 1.88
CA ARG A 109 5.04 9.44 2.10
C ARG A 109 3.58 9.13 2.41
N GLU A 110 2.88 10.01 3.12
CA GLU A 110 1.44 9.90 3.34
C GLU A 110 0.67 9.93 2.01
N GLU A 111 0.98 10.89 1.12
CA GLU A 111 0.40 10.98 -0.22
C GLU A 111 0.70 9.73 -1.06
N ARG A 112 1.94 9.21 -1.02
CA ARG A 112 2.29 7.95 -1.70
C ARG A 112 1.48 6.77 -1.16
N MET A 113 1.29 6.68 0.16
CA MET A 113 0.46 5.64 0.78
C MET A 113 -0.99 5.72 0.32
N GLU A 114 -1.58 6.92 0.24
CA GLU A 114 -2.91 7.11 -0.34
C GLU A 114 -2.97 6.67 -1.81
N GLY A 115 -1.93 6.99 -2.58
CA GLY A 115 -1.77 6.53 -3.96
C GLY A 115 -1.82 5.00 -4.08
N TYR A 116 -1.11 4.28 -3.21
CA TYR A 116 -1.15 2.82 -3.17
C TYR A 116 -2.54 2.28 -2.82
N ILE A 117 -3.26 2.91 -1.87
CA ILE A 117 -4.63 2.52 -1.52
C ILE A 117 -5.56 2.69 -2.73
N LYS A 118 -5.48 3.82 -3.43
CA LYS A 118 -6.28 4.10 -4.64
C LYS A 118 -5.97 3.11 -5.76
N ALA A 119 -4.70 2.84 -6.03
CA ALA A 119 -4.27 1.90 -7.07
C ALA A 119 -4.68 0.46 -6.75
N TYR A 120 -4.54 0.03 -5.49
CA TYR A 120 -5.07 -1.23 -5.01
C TYR A 120 -6.59 -1.35 -5.25
N LEU A 121 -7.36 -0.32 -4.87
CA LEU A 121 -8.80 -0.33 -5.06
C LEU A 121 -9.19 -0.45 -6.53
N GLN A 122 -8.55 0.33 -7.40
CA GLN A 122 -8.75 0.30 -8.85
C GLN A 122 -8.49 -1.10 -9.43
N VAL A 123 -7.33 -1.69 -9.14
CA VAL A 123 -6.91 -2.93 -9.78
C VAL A 123 -7.61 -4.16 -9.18
N SER A 124 -7.85 -4.19 -7.88
CA SER A 124 -8.46 -5.35 -7.20
C SER A 124 -9.98 -5.30 -7.14
N TRP A 125 -10.60 -4.12 -6.99
CA TRP A 125 -12.04 -4.00 -6.76
C TRP A 125 -12.78 -3.27 -7.88
N GLY A 126 -12.10 -2.45 -8.68
CA GLY A 126 -12.68 -1.85 -9.88
C GLY A 126 -13.23 -2.91 -10.84
N THR A 127 -12.50 -4.02 -11.01
CA THR A 127 -12.95 -5.14 -11.86
C THR A 127 -14.16 -5.90 -11.28
N VAL A 128 -14.32 -5.93 -9.95
CA VAL A 128 -15.46 -6.54 -9.26
C VAL A 128 -16.69 -5.65 -9.43
N VAL A 129 -16.56 -4.36 -9.11
CA VAL A 129 -17.65 -3.39 -9.23
C VAL A 129 -18.12 -3.23 -10.67
N SER A 130 -17.21 -3.23 -11.65
CA SER A 130 -17.56 -3.14 -13.07
C SER A 130 -18.47 -4.26 -13.58
N ARG A 131 -18.60 -5.37 -12.85
CA ARG A 131 -19.56 -6.44 -13.19
C ARG A 131 -21.00 -5.99 -13.01
N LEU A 132 -21.24 -5.01 -12.15
CA LEU A 132 -22.54 -4.41 -11.88
C LEU A 132 -22.85 -3.23 -12.83
N ASP A 133 -21.83 -2.58 -13.39
CA ASP A 133 -21.96 -1.38 -14.25
C ASP A 133 -22.56 -1.66 -15.65
N GLY A 134 -23.32 -2.75 -15.82
CA GLY A 134 -23.77 -3.36 -17.07
C GLY A 134 -24.11 -2.41 -18.22
N LYS A 135 -23.10 -1.83 -18.88
CA LYS A 135 -23.27 -1.19 -20.18
C LYS A 135 -23.43 -2.32 -21.18
N PRO A 136 -24.56 -2.40 -21.90
CA PRO A 136 -24.70 -3.38 -22.97
C PRO A 136 -23.70 -2.99 -24.04
N ARG A 137 -22.56 -3.69 -24.09
CA ARG A 137 -21.69 -3.62 -25.24
C ARG A 137 -22.48 -4.25 -26.37
N ALA A 138 -23.02 -3.39 -27.24
CA ALA A 138 -23.76 -3.79 -28.43
C ALA A 138 -23.00 -4.93 -29.11
N LEU A 139 -23.68 -6.07 -29.31
CA LEU A 139 -23.45 -7.11 -30.32
C LEU A 139 -23.55 -8.58 -29.86
N ASN A 140 -23.72 -8.93 -28.57
CA ASN A 140 -23.89 -10.34 -28.20
C ASN A 140 -25.05 -10.59 -27.22
N THR A 141 -26.26 -10.65 -27.77
CA THR A 141 -27.53 -10.96 -27.08
C THR A 141 -27.67 -12.44 -26.64
N LEU A 142 -26.68 -13.30 -26.89
CA LEU A 142 -26.80 -14.76 -26.68
C LEU A 142 -26.15 -15.33 -25.40
N ARG A 143 -25.50 -14.49 -24.57
CA ARG A 143 -25.07 -14.90 -23.21
C ARG A 143 -25.21 -13.72 -22.25
N ARG A 144 -26.45 -13.39 -21.85
CA ARG A 144 -26.68 -12.58 -20.64
C ARG A 144 -26.23 -13.39 -19.42
N ARG A 145 -24.93 -13.36 -19.12
CA ARG A 145 -24.44 -13.78 -17.80
C ARG A 145 -25.08 -12.82 -16.80
N ASN A 146 -25.87 -13.32 -15.86
CA ASN A 146 -26.52 -12.50 -14.83
C ASN A 146 -25.42 -11.61 -14.17
N PRO A 147 -25.48 -10.26 -14.33
CA PRO A 147 -24.43 -9.37 -13.81
C PRO A 147 -24.16 -9.60 -12.33
N LEU A 148 -25.22 -9.89 -11.56
CA LEU A 148 -25.15 -10.19 -10.15
C LEU A 148 -24.40 -11.50 -9.86
N SER A 149 -24.59 -12.55 -10.66
CA SER A 149 -23.84 -13.80 -10.47
C SER A 149 -22.36 -13.64 -10.85
N ALA A 150 -22.07 -12.84 -11.88
CA ALA A 150 -20.70 -12.49 -12.26
C ALA A 150 -20.02 -11.64 -11.17
N PHE A 151 -20.75 -10.72 -10.53
CA PHE A 151 -20.29 -9.95 -9.38
C PHE A 151 -19.93 -10.85 -8.20
N TYR A 152 -20.82 -11.75 -7.76
CA TYR A 152 -20.52 -12.63 -6.62
C TYR A 152 -19.33 -13.54 -6.88
N LEU A 153 -19.21 -14.10 -8.09
CA LEU A 153 -18.05 -14.91 -8.45
C LEU A 153 -16.75 -14.09 -8.38
N ALA A 154 -16.76 -12.85 -8.88
CA ALA A 154 -15.60 -11.97 -8.81
C ALA A 154 -15.28 -11.56 -7.37
N LEU A 155 -16.30 -11.28 -6.55
CA LEU A 155 -16.20 -10.94 -5.14
C LEU A 155 -15.58 -12.09 -4.32
N GLU A 156 -16.10 -13.30 -4.48
CA GLU A 156 -15.61 -14.50 -3.79
C GLU A 156 -14.16 -14.78 -4.17
N ASN A 157 -13.81 -14.69 -5.46
CA ASN A 157 -12.43 -14.84 -5.92
C ASN A 157 -11.50 -13.77 -5.31
N ALA A 158 -11.92 -12.51 -5.31
CA ALA A 158 -11.14 -11.42 -4.71
C ALA A 158 -10.95 -11.65 -3.20
N CYS A 159 -12.01 -12.00 -2.48
CA CYS A 159 -11.93 -12.27 -1.05
C CYS A 159 -11.05 -13.48 -0.76
N SER A 160 -11.21 -14.58 -1.49
CA SER A 160 -10.40 -15.80 -1.33
C SER A 160 -8.92 -15.52 -1.53
N MET A 161 -8.58 -14.80 -2.59
CA MET A 161 -7.20 -14.41 -2.91
C MET A 161 -6.58 -13.53 -1.83
N GLN A 162 -7.35 -12.61 -1.27
CA GLN A 162 -6.88 -11.62 -0.31
C GLN A 162 -6.91 -12.12 1.15
N ARG A 163 -7.48 -13.31 1.44
CA ARG A 163 -7.43 -13.91 2.79
C ARG A 163 -6.00 -14.14 3.29
N GLY A 164 -5.08 -14.48 2.39
CA GLY A 164 -3.66 -14.70 2.74
C GLY A 164 -2.82 -13.43 2.75
N TRP A 165 -3.39 -12.26 2.45
CA TRP A 165 -2.66 -11.00 2.43
C TRP A 165 -2.61 -10.40 3.84
N LYS A 166 -1.44 -9.91 4.25
CA LYS A 166 -1.20 -9.43 5.60
C LYS A 166 -0.99 -7.94 5.59
N VAL A 167 -1.69 -7.25 6.49
CA VAL A 167 -1.51 -5.82 6.74
C VAL A 167 -1.19 -5.66 8.22
N PRO A 168 0.09 -5.55 8.62
CA PRO A 168 0.47 -5.57 10.03
C PRO A 168 -0.04 -4.38 10.84
N SER A 169 -0.26 -3.23 10.22
CA SER A 169 -0.77 -2.03 10.90
C SER A 169 -2.30 -2.09 11.04
N PRO A 170 -2.84 -2.07 12.27
CA PRO A 170 -4.30 -2.08 12.47
C PRO A 170 -4.99 -0.86 11.83
N ALA A 171 -4.34 0.31 11.88
CA ALA A 171 -4.87 1.53 11.27
C ALA A 171 -4.97 1.42 9.75
N LEU A 172 -3.92 0.92 9.08
CA LEU A 172 -3.97 0.68 7.64
C LEU A 172 -4.98 -0.41 7.27
N ARG A 173 -5.09 -1.44 8.09
CA ARG A 173 -6.06 -2.52 7.89
C ARG A 173 -7.49 -1.99 7.94
N ALA A 174 -7.80 -1.18 8.95
CA ALA A 174 -9.10 -0.51 9.07
C ALA A 174 -9.36 0.43 7.88
N ALA A 175 -8.38 1.23 7.48
CA ALA A 175 -8.50 2.13 6.33
C ALA A 175 -8.77 1.38 5.02
N LEU A 176 -8.05 0.28 4.76
CA LEU A 176 -8.27 -0.57 3.58
C LEU A 176 -9.66 -1.20 3.59
N ARG A 177 -10.09 -1.78 4.72
CA ARG A 177 -11.44 -2.36 4.87
C ARG A 177 -12.52 -1.32 4.62
N SER A 178 -12.39 -0.14 5.23
CA SER A 178 -13.32 0.97 5.05
C SER A 178 -13.37 1.43 3.59
N THR A 179 -12.21 1.56 2.94
CA THR A 179 -12.12 1.97 1.52
C THR A 179 -12.76 0.93 0.59
N VAL A 180 -12.54 -0.36 0.85
CA VAL A 180 -13.15 -1.45 0.06
C VAL A 180 -14.66 -1.46 0.27
N SER A 181 -15.16 -1.44 1.51
CA SER A 181 -16.59 -1.39 1.79
C SER A 181 -17.25 -0.15 1.18
N GLY A 182 -16.61 1.02 1.32
CA GLY A 182 -17.08 2.28 0.74
C GLY A 182 -17.11 2.32 -0.78
N ASN A 183 -16.44 1.38 -1.46
CA ASN A 183 -16.48 1.24 -2.92
C ASN A 183 -17.48 0.17 -3.37
N VAL A 184 -17.44 -1.01 -2.74
CA VAL A 184 -18.19 -2.19 -3.20
C VAL A 184 -19.66 -2.11 -2.75
N VAL A 185 -19.91 -1.74 -1.50
CA VAL A 185 -21.26 -1.76 -0.93
C VAL A 185 -22.17 -0.72 -1.60
N PRO A 186 -21.76 0.54 -1.82
CA PRO A 186 -22.60 1.51 -2.54
C PRO A 186 -22.91 1.08 -3.98
N ALA A 187 -21.93 0.51 -4.70
CA ALA A 187 -22.16 0.01 -6.05
C ALA A 187 -23.18 -1.15 -6.07
N TYR A 188 -23.07 -2.06 -5.09
CA TYR A 188 -24.02 -3.15 -4.93
C TYR A 188 -25.44 -2.65 -4.60
N ARG A 189 -25.58 -1.74 -3.63
CA ARG A 189 -26.88 -1.13 -3.28
C ARG A 189 -27.50 -0.41 -4.47
N ARG A 190 -26.71 0.35 -5.22
CA ARG A 190 -27.17 1.04 -6.44
C ARG A 190 -27.72 0.03 -7.45
N TYR A 191 -26.99 -1.06 -7.73
CA TYR A 191 -27.45 -2.08 -8.65
C TYR A 191 -28.79 -2.70 -8.23
N LEU A 192 -28.98 -3.01 -6.94
CA LEU A 192 -30.25 -3.56 -6.44
C LEU A 192 -31.41 -2.57 -6.60
N ASN A 193 -31.16 -1.28 -6.39
CA ASN A 193 -32.18 -0.25 -6.58
C ASN A 193 -32.55 -0.06 -8.05
N ASP A 194 -31.57 -0.16 -8.96
CA ASP A 194 -31.76 -0.03 -10.40
C ASP A 194 -32.43 -1.29 -11.01
N HIS A 195 -32.42 -2.42 -10.29
CA HIS A 195 -32.94 -3.73 -10.73
C HIS A 195 -33.85 -4.40 -9.68
N PRO A 196 -35.04 -3.84 -9.38
CA PRO A 196 -35.96 -4.40 -8.38
C PRO A 196 -36.49 -5.80 -8.74
N GLU A 197 -36.37 -6.21 -10.00
CA GLU A 197 -36.71 -7.55 -10.49
C GLU A 197 -35.75 -8.66 -10.00
N VAL A 198 -34.60 -8.29 -9.43
CA VAL A 198 -33.59 -9.24 -9.00
C VAL A 198 -33.85 -9.67 -7.56
N GLU A 199 -34.28 -10.92 -7.38
CA GLU A 199 -34.36 -11.52 -6.04
C GLU A 199 -32.97 -11.72 -5.46
N VAL A 200 -32.71 -11.05 -4.33
CA VAL A 200 -31.46 -11.22 -3.57
C VAL A 200 -31.56 -12.53 -2.79
N PRO A 201 -30.65 -13.50 -3.00
CA PRO A 201 -30.66 -14.74 -2.22
C PRO A 201 -30.46 -14.46 -0.73
N ALA A 202 -31.08 -15.27 0.12
CA ALA A 202 -30.91 -15.20 1.56
C ALA A 202 -29.41 -15.24 1.94
N GLY A 203 -28.98 -14.31 2.82
CA GLY A 203 -27.58 -14.19 3.23
C GLY A 203 -26.68 -13.41 2.26
N ARG A 204 -27.24 -12.73 1.26
CA ARG A 204 -26.48 -11.83 0.36
C ARG A 204 -26.91 -10.37 0.45
N THR A 205 -27.30 -9.94 1.65
CA THR A 205 -27.66 -8.56 1.91
C THR A 205 -26.42 -7.65 1.88
N ALA A 206 -26.64 -6.33 1.81
CA ALA A 206 -25.53 -5.37 1.84
C ALA A 206 -24.75 -5.44 3.16
N GLU A 207 -25.42 -5.76 4.27
CA GLU A 207 -24.80 -5.93 5.59
C GLU A 207 -23.91 -7.16 5.63
N GLU A 208 -24.33 -8.28 5.04
CA GLU A 208 -23.50 -9.48 5.02
C GLU A 208 -22.27 -9.33 4.11
N LEU A 209 -22.43 -8.60 3.00
CA LEU A 209 -21.30 -8.19 2.18
C LEU A 209 -20.29 -7.36 2.98
N GLU A 210 -20.76 -6.38 3.76
CA GLU A 210 -19.92 -5.57 4.63
C GLU A 210 -19.21 -6.41 5.71
N ASN A 211 -19.93 -7.37 6.30
CA ASN A 211 -19.37 -8.36 7.25
C ASN A 211 -18.29 -9.25 6.62
N GLN A 212 -18.44 -9.61 5.35
CA GLN A 212 -17.43 -10.38 4.64
C GLN A 212 -16.17 -9.54 4.37
N LEU A 213 -16.34 -8.28 3.95
CA LEU A 213 -15.24 -7.36 3.66
C LEU A 213 -14.47 -6.95 4.92
N SER A 214 -15.14 -6.89 6.08
CA SER A 214 -14.49 -6.58 7.35
C SER A 214 -13.49 -7.65 7.83
N LYS A 215 -13.56 -8.88 7.28
CA LYS A 215 -12.66 -10.00 7.59
C LYS A 215 -11.41 -10.06 6.69
N LEU A 216 -11.26 -9.13 5.74
CA LEU A 216 -10.08 -9.09 4.86
C LEU A 216 -8.82 -8.75 5.65
N PHE A 217 -7.68 -9.31 5.25
CA PHE A 217 -6.34 -9.03 5.83
C PHE A 217 -6.11 -9.47 7.29
N GLU A 218 -6.82 -10.50 7.76
CA GLU A 218 -6.56 -11.14 9.07
C GLU A 218 -5.41 -12.16 9.06
N GLY A 219 -4.77 -12.39 7.90
CA GLY A 219 -3.70 -13.38 7.72
C GLY A 219 -2.36 -13.03 8.39
#